data_AF-A0A6L5E134-F1
#
_entry.id   AF-A0A6L5E134-F1
#
_cell.length_a   1.000
_cell.length_b   1.000
_cell.length_c   1.000
_cell.angle_alpha   90.00
_cell.angle_beta   90.00
_cell.angle_gamma   90.00
#
_symmetry.space_group_name_H-M   'P 1'
#
loop_
_entity.id
_entity.type
_entity.pdbx_description
1 polymer ?
#
loop_
_entity_poly.entity_id
_entity_poly.type
_entity_poly.pdbx_seq_one_letter_code
_entity_poly.pdbx_strand_id
1 'polypeptide(L)'
;MKTKLLLIYLLILPVLIISCESEGDIKIVEFNEGEFLSNREKWNNLKLQNYSYEYSNSGYSYTGISSHVKVIVSNGNEISVSELKENGIQDPDKYIINDLFEEIEAKYQTDGMLDESNEVYLEEIEIQYDGQFYYPIEIHYIYHIPDGMVGVWNMHQYISNFVFED
;
A
#
# COMPACT_ATOMS: atom_id res chain seq x y z
N MET A 1 63.99 7.72 -20.33
CA MET A 1 63.00 6.88 -19.60
C MET A 1 61.77 7.66 -19.08
N LYS A 2 61.57 8.94 -19.39
CA LYS A 2 60.45 9.74 -18.84
C LYS A 2 59.20 9.81 -19.74
N THR A 3 59.34 9.55 -21.04
CA THR A 3 58.25 9.62 -22.02
C THR A 3 57.34 8.38 -22.06
N LYS A 4 57.84 7.21 -21.62
CA LYS A 4 57.04 5.96 -21.57
C LYS A 4 56.05 5.93 -20.40
N LEU A 5 56.33 6.63 -19.31
CA LEU A 5 55.42 6.78 -18.17
C LEU A 5 54.24 7.70 -18.49
N LEU A 6 54.45 8.74 -19.30
CA LEU A 6 53.40 9.71 -19.65
C LEU A 6 52.28 9.10 -20.51
N LEU A 7 52.62 8.14 -21.38
CA LEU A 7 51.66 7.44 -22.24
C LEU A 7 50.76 6.46 -21.48
N ILE A 8 51.21 5.92 -20.34
CA ILE A 8 50.41 5.00 -19.51
C ILE A 8 49.35 5.78 -18.72
N TYR A 9 49.67 6.98 -18.23
CA TYR A 9 48.70 7.85 -17.55
C TYR A 9 47.61 8.36 -18.50
N LEU A 10 47.92 8.58 -19.78
CA LEU A 10 46.93 9.01 -20.78
C LEU A 10 45.92 7.91 -21.16
N LEU A 11 46.29 6.64 -20.97
CA LEU A 11 45.46 5.47 -21.33
C LEU A 11 44.50 5.04 -20.20
N ILE A 12 44.74 5.49 -18.96
CA ILE A 12 43.92 5.15 -17.78
C ILE A 12 42.87 6.24 -17.49
N LEU A 13 43.07 7.46 -17.97
CA LEU A 13 42.15 8.58 -17.74
C LEU A 13 40.73 8.43 -18.35
N PRO A 14 40.52 7.78 -19.52
CA PRO A 14 39.17 7.71 -20.11
C PRO A 14 38.26 6.64 -19.47
N VAL A 15 38.79 5.78 -18.57
CA VAL A 15 37.99 4.73 -17.90
C VAL A 15 37.24 5.27 -16.68
N LEU A 16 37.59 6.48 -16.20
CA LEU A 16 36.95 7.09 -15.02
C LEU A 16 35.73 7.96 -15.35
N ILE A 17 35.33 8.08 -16.62
CA ILE A 17 34.23 8.95 -17.06
C ILE A 17 32.97 8.16 -17.49
N ILE A 18 33.00 6.83 -17.37
CA ILE A 18 31.83 5.98 -17.64
C ILE A 18 31.38 5.36 -16.31
N SER A 19 30.61 6.13 -15.54
CA SER A 19 29.50 5.66 -14.70
C SER A 19 29.12 6.83 -13.79
N CYS A 20 28.47 7.81 -14.40
CA CYS A 20 27.46 8.59 -13.72
C CYS A 20 26.24 8.48 -14.64
N GLU A 21 25.77 7.24 -14.79
CA GLU A 21 24.41 7.02 -15.26
C GLU A 21 23.56 7.73 -14.21
N SER A 22 22.82 8.76 -14.62
CA SER A 22 21.88 9.42 -13.72
C SER A 22 20.83 8.37 -13.39
N GLU A 23 21.04 7.64 -12.29
CA GLU A 23 19.97 6.95 -11.61
C GLU A 23 18.90 8.03 -11.41
N GLY A 24 17.78 7.91 -12.13
CA GLY A 24 16.61 8.73 -11.83
C GLY A 24 16.33 8.57 -10.35
N ASP A 25 15.98 9.66 -9.68
CA ASP A 25 15.73 9.63 -8.24
C ASP A 25 14.60 8.62 -7.98
N ILE A 26 14.95 7.43 -7.47
CA ILE A 26 13.97 6.39 -7.11
C ILE A 26 13.15 6.99 -5.97
N LYS A 27 11.89 7.34 -6.26
CA LYS A 27 10.99 7.82 -5.24
C LYS A 27 10.50 6.63 -4.41
N ILE A 28 10.75 6.70 -3.12
CA ILE A 28 10.34 5.70 -2.14
C ILE A 28 8.96 6.11 -1.63
N VAL A 29 8.01 5.17 -1.63
CA VAL A 29 6.69 5.36 -1.02
C VAL A 29 6.85 5.63 0.47
N GLU A 30 6.24 6.71 0.97
CA GLU A 30 6.19 6.98 2.40
C GLU A 30 5.26 5.96 3.08
N PHE A 31 5.84 5.10 3.90
CA PHE A 31 5.11 4.03 4.59
C PHE A 31 5.79 3.67 5.91
N ASN A 32 5.04 3.67 7.01
CA ASN A 32 5.56 3.23 8.32
C ASN A 32 5.55 1.70 8.43
N GLU A 33 6.45 1.04 7.69
CA GLU A 33 6.57 -0.41 7.63
C GLU A 33 6.75 -1.04 9.02
N GLY A 34 7.50 -0.40 9.91
CA GLY A 34 7.73 -0.90 11.27
C GLY A 34 6.45 -0.97 12.12
N GLU A 35 5.62 0.09 12.06
CA GLU A 35 4.32 0.09 12.73
C GLU A 35 3.35 -0.91 12.10
N PHE A 36 3.36 -1.00 10.77
CA PHE A 36 2.54 -1.95 10.02
C PHE A 36 2.85 -3.40 10.44
N LEU A 37 4.12 -3.80 10.40
CA LEU A 37 4.55 -5.15 10.79
C LEU A 37 4.22 -5.44 12.26
N SER A 38 4.41 -4.45 13.15
CA SER A 38 4.10 -4.60 14.56
C SER A 38 2.60 -4.82 14.80
N ASN A 39 1.73 -4.07 14.14
CA ASN A 39 0.28 -4.23 14.28
C ASN A 39 -0.22 -5.54 13.65
N ARG A 40 0.32 -5.95 12.48
CA ARG A 40 0.03 -7.26 11.88
C ARG A 40 0.38 -8.42 12.81
N GLU A 41 1.56 -8.36 13.43
CA GLU A 41 1.97 -9.39 14.39
C GLU A 41 1.03 -9.45 15.60
N LYS A 42 0.66 -8.29 16.17
CA LYS A 42 -0.28 -8.22 17.30
C LYS A 42 -1.65 -8.78 16.93
N TRP A 43 -2.20 -8.38 15.79
CA TRP A 43 -3.46 -8.92 15.26
C TRP A 43 -3.42 -10.45 15.13
N ASN A 44 -2.39 -10.99 14.48
CA ASN A 44 -2.22 -12.43 14.31
C ASN A 44 -2.11 -13.18 15.64
N ASN A 45 -1.50 -12.57 16.66
CA ASN A 45 -1.36 -13.14 17.99
C ASN A 45 -2.68 -13.22 18.78
N LEU A 46 -3.70 -12.42 18.42
CA LEU A 46 -5.03 -12.51 19.03
C LEU A 46 -5.76 -13.80 18.65
N LYS A 47 -5.43 -14.40 17.49
CA LYS A 47 -5.99 -15.66 16.99
C LYS A 47 -7.53 -15.68 16.97
N LEU A 48 -8.15 -14.53 16.72
CA LEU A 48 -9.61 -14.39 16.69
C LEU A 48 -10.21 -15.32 15.63
N GLN A 49 -11.30 -16.00 15.98
CA GLN A 49 -11.97 -16.95 15.09
C GLN A 49 -13.35 -16.48 14.66
N ASN A 50 -14.05 -15.72 15.51
CA ASN A 50 -15.41 -15.26 15.25
C ASN A 50 -15.49 -13.74 15.45
N TYR A 51 -15.73 -13.01 14.37
CA TYR A 51 -15.87 -11.56 14.42
C TYR A 51 -16.65 -11.06 13.20
N SER A 52 -17.21 -9.86 13.30
CA SER A 52 -17.85 -9.18 12.19
C SER A 52 -17.48 -7.71 12.17
N TYR A 53 -17.58 -7.09 11.00
CA TYR A 53 -17.31 -5.68 10.78
C TYR A 53 -17.97 -5.23 9.48
N GLU A 54 -17.98 -3.92 9.29
CA GLU A 54 -18.37 -3.31 8.04
C GLU A 54 -17.13 -2.76 7.35
N TYR A 55 -16.96 -3.14 6.10
CA TYR A 55 -15.92 -2.63 5.23
C TYR A 55 -16.54 -1.64 4.25
N SER A 56 -15.86 -0.52 4.03
CA SER A 56 -16.25 0.43 2.99
C SER A 56 -15.05 1.01 2.26
N ASN A 57 -15.23 1.36 0.99
CA ASN A 57 -14.22 2.07 0.21
C ASN A 57 -14.85 3.18 -0.63
N SER A 58 -14.08 4.22 -0.99
CA SER A 58 -14.56 5.35 -1.80
C SER A 58 -14.13 5.32 -3.28
N GLY A 59 -13.32 4.34 -3.69
CA GLY A 59 -12.73 4.30 -5.04
C GLY A 59 -11.94 5.56 -5.39
N TYR A 60 -11.62 5.75 -6.67
CA TYR A 60 -10.88 6.91 -7.20
C TYR A 60 -11.81 8.11 -7.54
N SER A 61 -12.84 8.42 -6.74
CA SER A 61 -13.77 9.53 -7.06
C SER A 61 -14.33 10.29 -5.85
N TYR A 62 -14.70 11.55 -6.07
CA TYR A 62 -15.18 12.52 -5.06
C TYR A 62 -16.53 12.14 -4.40
N THR A 63 -17.29 11.21 -4.97
CA THR A 63 -18.71 11.06 -4.62
C THR A 63 -19.02 9.69 -4.05
N GLY A 64 -18.62 9.52 -2.79
CA GLY A 64 -19.24 8.58 -1.86
C GLY A 64 -18.66 7.17 -1.87
N ILE A 65 -18.97 6.47 -0.79
CA ILE A 65 -18.65 5.06 -0.59
C ILE A 65 -19.12 4.26 -1.81
N SER A 66 -18.15 3.73 -2.56
CA SER A 66 -18.32 2.88 -3.75
C SER A 66 -18.71 1.46 -3.37
N SER A 67 -18.19 0.93 -2.27
CA SER A 67 -18.67 -0.32 -1.69
C SER A 67 -18.87 -0.20 -0.19
N HIS A 68 -19.94 -0.81 0.32
CA HIS A 68 -20.21 -0.93 1.75
C HIS A 68 -20.79 -2.32 2.00
N VAL A 69 -20.05 -3.15 2.70
CA VAL A 69 -20.41 -4.53 2.96
C VAL A 69 -20.26 -4.84 4.44
N LYS A 70 -21.07 -5.78 4.92
CA LYS A 70 -20.85 -6.45 6.19
C LYS A 70 -20.11 -7.75 5.93
N VAL A 71 -19.05 -7.97 6.70
CA VAL A 71 -18.24 -9.18 6.69
C VAL A 71 -18.44 -9.89 8.03
N ILE A 72 -18.70 -11.18 7.98
CA ILE A 72 -18.78 -12.05 9.15
C ILE A 72 -17.78 -13.16 8.94
N VAL A 73 -16.83 -13.30 9.85
CA VAL A 73 -15.84 -14.38 9.88
C VAL A 73 -16.24 -15.34 11.00
N SER A 74 -16.42 -16.61 10.66
CA SER A 74 -16.70 -17.70 11.59
C SER A 74 -15.60 -18.77 11.48
N ASN A 75 -15.20 -19.37 12.60
CA ASN A 75 -14.18 -20.43 12.62
C ASN A 75 -12.87 -20.05 11.88
N GLY A 76 -12.50 -18.77 11.91
CA GLY A 76 -11.26 -18.21 11.36
C GLY A 76 -11.22 -18.02 9.83
N ASN A 77 -12.03 -18.75 9.05
CA ASN A 77 -11.98 -18.71 7.58
C ASN A 77 -13.35 -18.76 6.88
N GLU A 78 -14.43 -19.11 7.58
CA GLU A 78 -15.76 -19.13 6.97
C GLU A 78 -16.31 -17.71 6.90
N ILE A 79 -16.46 -17.19 5.69
CA ILE A 79 -16.81 -15.78 5.48
C ILE A 79 -18.21 -15.68 4.88
N SER A 80 -19.05 -14.86 5.51
CA SER A 80 -20.29 -14.40 4.92
C SER A 80 -20.20 -12.91 4.64
N VAL A 81 -20.47 -12.53 3.40
CA VAL A 81 -20.46 -11.14 2.95
C VAL A 81 -21.87 -10.77 2.53
N SER A 82 -22.37 -9.66 3.08
CA SER A 82 -23.66 -9.09 2.69
C SER A 82 -23.48 -7.63 2.32
N GLU A 83 -23.95 -7.27 1.13
CA GLU A 83 -23.97 -5.88 0.67
C GLU A 83 -24.91 -5.03 1.54
N LEU A 84 -24.41 -3.89 2.00
CA LEU A 84 -25.20 -2.88 2.73
C LEU A 84 -25.68 -1.76 1.79
N LYS A 85 -25.07 -1.61 0.60
CA LYS A 85 -25.43 -0.61 -0.42
C LYS A 85 -25.20 -1.12 -1.85
N GLU A 86 -26.25 -1.03 -2.68
CA GLU A 86 -26.55 -1.64 -4.01
C GLU A 86 -25.50 -1.50 -5.17
N ASN A 87 -24.35 -0.88 -4.95
CA ASN A 87 -23.23 -0.85 -5.92
C ASN A 87 -21.98 -1.62 -5.40
N GLY A 88 -22.15 -2.39 -4.32
CA GLY A 88 -21.15 -2.63 -3.29
C GLY A 88 -20.43 -3.97 -3.33
N ILE A 89 -20.29 -4.63 -4.48
CA ILE A 89 -19.34 -5.74 -4.60
C ILE A 89 -18.50 -5.57 -5.87
N GLN A 90 -17.33 -4.96 -5.72
CA GLN A 90 -16.18 -5.24 -6.58
C GLN A 90 -15.18 -6.05 -5.76
N ASP A 91 -14.86 -7.24 -6.25
CA ASP A 91 -13.90 -8.23 -5.71
C ASP A 91 -14.11 -8.68 -4.26
N PRO A 92 -14.92 -9.74 -4.04
CA PRO A 92 -15.29 -10.18 -2.70
C PRO A 92 -14.18 -10.85 -1.88
N ASP A 93 -13.05 -11.16 -2.50
CA ASP A 93 -12.01 -11.96 -1.88
C ASP A 93 -11.08 -11.13 -0.97
N LYS A 94 -11.20 -9.79 -0.96
CA LYS A 94 -10.32 -8.88 -0.19
C LYS A 94 -10.86 -8.46 1.17
N TYR A 95 -11.92 -9.12 1.62
CA TYR A 95 -12.70 -8.60 2.72
C TYR A 95 -12.20 -9.00 4.10
N ILE A 96 -11.35 -10.03 4.26
CA ILE A 96 -10.79 -10.42 5.57
C ILE A 96 -9.67 -9.46 5.97
N ILE A 97 -9.56 -9.14 7.27
CA ILE A 97 -8.47 -8.29 7.81
C ILE A 97 -7.08 -8.84 7.46
N ASN A 98 -6.88 -10.16 7.44
CA ASN A 98 -5.59 -10.75 7.03
C ASN A 98 -5.26 -10.45 5.57
N ASP A 99 -6.24 -10.60 4.67
CA ASP A 99 -6.08 -10.33 3.25
C ASP A 99 -5.82 -8.83 3.02
N LEU A 100 -6.39 -7.96 3.86
CA LEU A 100 -6.12 -6.52 3.85
C LEU A 100 -4.67 -6.20 4.20
N PHE A 101 -4.09 -6.86 5.21
CA PHE A 101 -2.66 -6.74 5.50
C PHE A 101 -1.81 -7.19 4.31
N GLU A 102 -2.17 -8.31 3.66
CA GLU A 102 -1.45 -8.81 2.48
C GLU A 102 -1.56 -7.85 1.29
N GLU A 103 -2.72 -7.24 1.07
CA GLU A 103 -2.92 -6.25 0.01
C GLU A 103 -2.04 -5.00 0.22
N ILE A 104 -2.02 -4.46 1.44
CA ILE A 104 -1.20 -3.29 1.77
C ILE A 104 0.28 -3.60 1.52
N GLU A 105 0.76 -4.75 2.00
CA GLU A 105 2.15 -5.17 1.83
C GLU A 105 2.51 -5.36 0.35
N ALA A 106 1.65 -6.04 -0.41
CA ALA A 106 1.84 -6.23 -1.85
C ALA A 106 1.86 -4.90 -2.60
N LYS A 107 1.01 -3.96 -2.19
CA LYS A 107 0.91 -2.62 -2.80
C LYS A 107 2.17 -1.80 -2.54
N TYR A 108 2.66 -1.78 -1.31
CA TYR A 108 3.94 -1.16 -0.97
C TYR A 108 5.11 -1.77 -1.76
N GLN A 109 5.17 -3.10 -1.89
CA GLN A 109 6.24 -3.78 -2.63
C GLN A 109 6.18 -3.55 -4.15
N THR A 110 4.98 -3.46 -4.73
CA THR A 110 4.80 -3.31 -6.18
C THR A 110 5.00 -1.87 -6.62
N ASP A 111 4.51 -0.90 -5.84
CA ASP A 111 4.53 0.52 -6.20
C ASP A 111 5.75 1.27 -5.61
N GLY A 112 6.52 0.62 -4.72
CA GLY A 112 7.67 1.21 -4.01
C GLY A 112 8.89 1.58 -4.84
N MET A 113 8.89 1.31 -6.16
CA MET A 113 10.01 1.56 -7.07
C MET A 113 9.54 1.98 -8.47
N LEU A 114 8.82 3.11 -8.58
CA LEU A 114 8.41 3.66 -9.87
C LEU A 114 9.32 4.80 -10.33
N ASP A 115 9.66 4.82 -11.63
CA ASP A 115 10.48 5.84 -12.29
C ASP A 115 9.63 7.10 -12.56
N GLU A 116 10.23 8.29 -12.46
CA GLU A 116 9.58 9.61 -12.46
C GLU A 116 8.94 10.01 -13.80
N SER A 117 8.79 9.10 -14.76
CA SER A 117 8.36 9.43 -16.12
C SER A 117 6.87 9.76 -16.23
N ASN A 118 6.41 10.88 -15.66
CA ASN A 118 5.09 11.50 -15.86
C ASN A 118 3.87 10.60 -15.63
N GLU A 119 4.00 9.54 -14.84
CA GLU A 119 2.90 8.61 -14.54
C GLU A 119 2.33 8.87 -13.15
N VAL A 120 1.05 8.54 -12.95
CA VAL A 120 0.42 8.52 -11.63
C VAL A 120 1.10 7.42 -10.83
N TYR A 121 1.69 7.74 -9.68
CA TYR A 121 2.38 6.78 -8.81
C TYR A 121 1.92 6.91 -7.36
N LEU A 122 2.01 5.81 -6.60
CA LEU A 122 1.71 5.82 -5.18
C LEU A 122 2.81 6.61 -4.45
N GLU A 123 2.43 7.64 -3.72
CA GLU A 123 3.37 8.50 -2.98
C GLU A 123 3.46 8.07 -1.52
N GLU A 124 2.31 7.74 -0.92
CA GLU A 124 2.21 7.48 0.52
C GLU A 124 1.09 6.48 0.83
N ILE A 125 1.31 5.68 1.87
CA ILE A 125 0.31 4.81 2.50
C ILE A 125 0.18 5.21 3.97
N GLU A 126 -0.93 5.86 4.33
CA GLU A 126 -1.26 6.16 5.72
C GLU A 126 -2.24 5.12 6.26
N ILE A 127 -2.00 4.62 7.48
CA ILE A 127 -2.86 3.64 8.13
C ILE A 127 -3.11 4.07 9.56
N GLN A 128 -4.37 4.06 9.96
CA GLN A 128 -4.77 4.12 11.36
C GLN A 128 -5.17 2.72 11.81
N TYR A 129 -4.82 2.38 13.05
CA TYR A 129 -5.08 1.08 13.65
C TYR A 129 -6.04 1.19 14.83
N ASP A 130 -6.81 0.13 15.06
CA ASP A 130 -7.58 -0.02 16.29
C ASP A 130 -6.64 -0.22 17.49
N GLY A 131 -6.87 0.53 18.57
CA GLY A 131 -5.98 0.50 19.73
C GLY A 131 -6.06 -0.78 20.58
N GLN A 132 -7.11 -1.58 20.42
CA GLN A 132 -7.34 -2.79 21.21
C GLN A 132 -7.03 -4.07 20.43
N PHE A 133 -7.48 -4.12 19.18
CA PHE A 133 -7.40 -5.27 18.30
C PHE A 133 -6.34 -5.13 17.21
N TYR A 134 -5.74 -3.95 17.01
CA TYR A 134 -4.59 -3.73 16.12
C TYR A 134 -4.83 -3.98 14.62
N TYR A 135 -6.07 -4.11 14.18
CA TYR A 135 -6.41 -4.16 12.76
C TYR A 135 -6.47 -2.75 12.15
N PRO A 136 -6.29 -2.58 10.83
CA PRO A 136 -6.45 -1.28 10.17
C PRO A 136 -7.91 -0.78 10.25
N ILE A 137 -8.14 0.41 10.80
CA ILE A 137 -9.46 1.05 10.80
C ILE A 137 -9.67 1.98 9.59
N GLU A 138 -8.58 2.54 9.09
CA GLU A 138 -8.59 3.54 8.02
C GLU A 138 -7.28 3.40 7.23
N ILE A 139 -7.37 3.35 5.90
CA ILE A 139 -6.22 3.22 4.99
C ILE A 139 -6.36 4.24 3.87
N HIS A 140 -5.35 5.08 3.70
CA HIS A 140 -5.25 6.07 2.64
C HIS A 140 -4.11 5.67 1.72
N TYR A 141 -4.43 5.44 0.45
CA TYR A 141 -3.44 5.38 -0.61
C TYR A 141 -3.42 6.73 -1.32
N ILE A 142 -2.35 7.48 -1.12
CA ILE A 142 -2.17 8.83 -1.63
C ILE A 142 -1.27 8.74 -2.86
N TYR A 143 -1.78 9.22 -3.99
CA TYR A 143 -1.07 9.14 -5.27
C TYR A 143 -0.60 10.52 -5.70
N HIS A 144 0.64 10.57 -6.19
CA HIS A 144 1.11 11.72 -6.93
C HIS A 144 0.42 11.77 -8.30
N ILE A 145 0.02 12.98 -8.70
CA ILE A 145 -0.64 13.23 -9.98
C ILE A 145 0.14 14.34 -10.70
N PRO A 146 0.58 14.11 -11.95
CA PRO A 146 1.27 15.13 -12.74
C PRO A 146 0.42 16.39 -12.97
N ASP A 147 1.10 17.54 -13.05
CA ASP A 147 0.47 18.83 -13.34
C ASP A 147 -0.40 18.76 -14.62
N GLY A 148 -1.67 19.15 -14.49
CA GLY A 148 -2.62 19.20 -15.61
C GLY A 148 -3.53 17.97 -15.77
N MET A 149 -3.30 16.89 -15.01
CA MET A 149 -4.31 15.85 -14.84
C MET A 149 -5.40 16.32 -13.87
N VAL A 150 -6.66 16.11 -14.25
CA VAL A 150 -7.83 16.49 -13.44
C VAL A 150 -8.50 15.21 -12.94
N GLY A 151 -8.55 15.01 -11.62
CA GLY A 151 -9.18 13.87 -10.97
C GLY A 151 -8.68 13.68 -9.55
N VAL A 152 -9.42 12.96 -8.71
CA VAL A 152 -8.96 12.52 -7.38
C VAL A 152 -8.51 11.08 -7.53
N TRP A 153 -7.23 10.81 -7.27
CA TRP A 153 -6.67 9.46 -7.36
C TRP A 153 -6.37 8.85 -6.01
N ASN A 154 -7.01 9.34 -4.93
CA ASN A 154 -6.83 8.78 -3.61
C ASN A 154 -7.86 7.68 -3.39
N MET A 155 -7.39 6.50 -2.98
CA MET A 155 -8.26 5.41 -2.55
C MET A 155 -8.31 5.40 -1.03
N HIS A 156 -9.53 5.39 -0.51
CA HIS A 156 -9.78 5.36 0.93
C HIS A 156 -10.56 4.11 1.28
N GLN A 157 -10.08 3.35 2.25
CA GLN A 157 -10.73 2.16 2.80
C GLN A 157 -10.96 2.34 4.30
N TYR A 158 -12.09 1.84 4.80
CA TYR A 158 -12.50 1.95 6.20
C TYR A 158 -13.04 0.62 6.72
N ILE A 159 -12.69 0.31 7.96
CA ILE A 159 -13.31 -0.76 8.75
C ILE A 159 -14.01 -0.13 9.96
N SER A 160 -15.27 -0.50 10.15
CA SER A 160 -16.11 0.02 11.23
C SER A 160 -17.00 -1.08 11.82
N ASN A 161 -17.69 -0.75 12.92
CA ASN A 161 -18.65 -1.66 13.58
C ASN A 161 -18.06 -3.05 13.89
N PHE A 162 -16.79 -3.10 14.31
CA PHE A 162 -16.13 -4.35 14.66
C PHE A 162 -16.77 -4.95 15.93
N VAL A 163 -17.18 -6.21 15.83
CA VAL A 163 -17.76 -6.98 16.91
C VAL A 163 -17.04 -8.31 16.98
N PHE A 164 -16.44 -8.60 18.13
CA PHE A 164 -15.82 -9.89 18.43
C PHE A 164 -16.80 -10.76 19.23
N GLU A 165 -16.87 -12.05 18.88
CA GLU A 165 -17.70 -13.04 19.56
C GLU A 165 -16.78 -14.16 20.12
N ASP A 166 -16.81 -14.34 21.45
CA ASP A 166 -16.08 -15.40 22.15
C ASP A 166 -16.64 -16.81 21.89
#